data_AF-A0A293NLY9-F1
#
_entry.id   AF-A0A293NLY9-F1
#
_cell.length_a   1.000
_cell.length_b   1.000
_cell.length_c   1.000
_cell.angle_alpha   90.00
_cell.angle_beta   90.00
_cell.angle_gamma   90.00
#
_symmetry.space_group_name_H-M   'P 1'
#
loop_
_entity.id
_entity.type
_entity.pdbx_description
1 polymer ?
#
loop_
_entity_poly.entity_id
_entity_poly.type
_entity_poly.pdbx_seq_one_letter_code
_entity_poly.pdbx_strand_id
1 'polypeptide(L)'
;MGLTREILVEMKWAIEDAGQDSDISVIVISADGGGFQSGATVFGEMGNKDWNLSPLEWRYISKFAHTLFRSIETLEKPVIGVAKTGGDGGGLENLYACGFLIASENAKFSQLEVNLGLIAGWGGTQRLTRLVGWRKAKERLLTGVEIDGSSGSYWSNTQGGPDRTSGRVSREAL
;
A
#
# COMPACT_ATOMS: atom_id res chain seq x y z
N MET A 1 -6.80 9.50 -7.06
CA MET A 1 -7.88 8.56 -6.74
C MET A 1 -7.38 7.73 -5.57
N GLY A 2 -8.11 7.66 -4.46
CA GLY A 2 -7.66 6.89 -3.28
C GLY A 2 -8.48 5.63 -3.09
N LEU A 3 -8.22 4.89 -2.01
CA LEU A 3 -8.90 3.62 -1.74
C LEU A 3 -10.33 3.84 -1.20
N THR A 4 -11.28 3.87 -2.13
CA THR A 4 -12.73 3.96 -1.92
C THR A 4 -13.29 2.62 -1.43
N ARG A 5 -14.52 2.61 -0.89
CA ARG A 5 -15.16 1.34 -0.51
C ARG A 5 -15.30 0.43 -1.74
N GLU A 6 -15.72 1.02 -2.85
CA GLU A 6 -15.93 0.32 -4.12
C GLU A 6 -14.63 -0.33 -4.60
N ILE A 7 -13.53 0.43 -4.68
CA ILE A 7 -12.21 -0.09 -5.07
C ILE A 7 -11.78 -1.22 -4.14
N LEU A 8 -11.95 -1.08 -2.82
CA LEU A 8 -11.57 -2.13 -1.88
C LEU A 8 -12.37 -3.43 -2.08
N VAL A 9 -13.65 -3.33 -2.44
CA VAL A 9 -14.50 -4.51 -2.72
C VAL A 9 -14.13 -5.14 -4.05
N GLU A 10 -13.96 -4.34 -5.10
CA GLU A 10 -13.56 -4.83 -6.43
C GLU A 10 -12.17 -5.47 -6.39
N MET A 11 -11.23 -4.83 -5.70
CA MET A 11 -9.88 -5.36 -5.50
C MET A 11 -9.91 -6.70 -4.78
N LYS A 12 -10.79 -6.88 -3.77
CA LYS A 12 -10.95 -8.18 -3.12
C LYS A 12 -11.37 -9.26 -4.11
N TRP A 13 -12.39 -8.99 -4.93
CA TRP A 13 -12.85 -9.97 -5.92
C TRP A 13 -11.80 -10.25 -6.99
N ALA A 14 -11.11 -9.23 -7.49
CA ALA A 14 -10.05 -9.40 -8.48
C ALA A 14 -8.89 -10.25 -7.95
N ILE A 15 -8.48 -10.04 -6.69
CA ILE A 15 -7.42 -10.84 -6.05
C ILE A 15 -7.88 -12.29 -5.82
N GLU A 16 -9.12 -12.50 -5.41
CA GLU A 16 -9.68 -13.86 -5.22
C GLU A 16 -9.76 -14.61 -6.55
N ASP A 17 -10.31 -13.98 -7.58
CA ASP A 17 -10.46 -14.55 -8.93
C ASP A 17 -9.09 -14.88 -9.54
N ALA A 18 -8.19 -13.89 -9.59
CA ALA A 18 -6.83 -14.09 -10.09
C ALA A 18 -6.03 -15.09 -9.26
N GLY A 19 -6.35 -15.26 -7.97
CA GLY A 19 -5.77 -16.27 -7.10
C GLY A 19 -6.13 -17.70 -7.49
N GLN A 20 -7.36 -17.92 -7.99
CA GLN A 20 -7.86 -19.25 -8.37
C GLN A 20 -7.62 -19.61 -9.85
N ASP A 21 -7.36 -18.62 -10.70
CA ASP A 21 -7.13 -18.86 -12.14
C ASP A 21 -5.75 -19.48 -12.41
N SER A 22 -5.68 -20.73 -12.86
CA SER A 22 -4.42 -21.41 -13.15
C SER A 22 -3.59 -20.77 -14.28
N ASP A 23 -4.21 -19.97 -15.14
CA ASP A 23 -3.52 -19.31 -16.26
C ASP A 23 -2.79 -18.04 -15.79
N ILE A 24 -3.15 -17.50 -14.62
CA ILE A 24 -2.49 -16.34 -14.01
C ILE A 24 -1.36 -16.78 -13.10
N SER A 25 -0.13 -16.35 -13.40
CA SER A 25 1.06 -16.68 -12.60
C SER A 25 1.54 -15.55 -11.68
N VAL A 26 1.26 -14.29 -12.02
CA VAL A 26 1.73 -13.09 -11.30
C VAL A 26 0.64 -12.03 -11.34
N ILE A 27 0.49 -11.29 -10.25
CA ILE A 27 -0.46 -10.17 -10.15
C ILE A 27 0.31 -8.86 -9.98
N VAL A 28 -0.11 -7.83 -10.72
CA VAL A 28 0.46 -6.48 -10.61
C VAL A 28 -0.62 -5.53 -10.09
N ILE A 29 -0.32 -4.83 -9.01
CA ILE A 29 -1.18 -3.80 -8.42
C ILE A 29 -0.55 -2.44 -8.72
N SER A 30 -1.23 -1.65 -9.54
CA SER A 30 -0.83 -0.29 -9.91
C SER A 30 -2.03 0.65 -9.82
N ALA A 31 -1.78 1.94 -9.67
CA ALA A 31 -2.79 2.98 -9.81
C ALA A 31 -2.59 3.72 -11.13
N ASP A 32 -3.66 3.87 -11.90
CA ASP A 32 -3.65 4.63 -13.16
C ASP A 32 -3.63 6.16 -12.90
N GLY A 33 -3.35 6.93 -13.96
CA GLY A 33 -3.28 8.39 -13.95
C GLY A 33 -2.00 8.94 -13.33
N GLY A 34 -2.11 10.03 -12.56
CA GLY A 34 -0.99 10.65 -11.83
C GLY A 34 -0.29 9.73 -10.82
N GLY A 35 -0.67 8.44 -10.70
CA GLY A 35 0.16 7.37 -10.15
C GLY A 35 0.31 7.35 -8.63
N PHE A 36 -0.57 8.06 -7.92
CA PHE A 36 -0.48 8.22 -6.46
C PHE A 36 -1.53 7.33 -5.78
N GLN A 37 -1.08 6.32 -5.04
CA GLN A 37 -1.95 5.48 -4.22
C GLN A 37 -2.32 6.25 -2.95
N SER A 38 -3.32 7.13 -3.05
CA SER A 38 -3.75 7.92 -1.90
C SER A 38 -4.57 7.07 -0.92
N GLY A 39 -4.39 7.36 0.36
CA GLY A 39 -5.03 6.70 1.49
C GLY A 39 -6.55 6.74 1.47
N ALA A 40 -7.11 6.13 2.50
CA ALA A 40 -8.49 5.73 2.72
C ALA A 40 -9.58 6.79 2.38
N THR A 41 -9.81 7.03 1.09
CA THR A 41 -10.90 7.89 0.59
C THR A 41 -12.26 7.34 1.01
N VAL A 42 -12.34 6.03 1.32
CA VAL A 42 -13.49 5.37 1.93
C VAL A 42 -14.07 6.11 3.14
N PHE A 43 -13.25 6.79 3.94
CA PHE A 43 -13.76 7.56 5.08
C PHE A 43 -14.63 8.76 4.66
N GLY A 44 -14.29 9.39 3.54
CA GLY A 44 -15.10 10.47 2.94
C GLY A 44 -16.38 9.97 2.26
N GLU A 45 -16.40 8.71 1.82
CA GLU A 45 -17.52 8.10 1.08
C GLU A 45 -18.57 7.41 1.94
N MET A 46 -18.21 7.00 3.17
CA MET A 46 -19.16 6.42 4.14
C MET A 46 -20.13 7.46 4.72
N GLY A 47 -20.42 8.54 3.97
CA GLY A 47 -21.42 9.54 4.30
C GLY A 47 -21.02 10.53 5.39
N ASN A 48 -19.74 10.60 5.75
CA ASN A 48 -19.28 11.36 6.90
C ASN A 48 -18.09 12.25 6.53
N LYS A 49 -18.40 13.40 5.93
CA LYS A 49 -17.41 14.49 5.78
C LYS A 49 -16.82 14.92 7.13
N ASP A 50 -17.52 14.60 8.23
CA ASP A 50 -17.15 14.89 9.62
C ASP A 50 -16.57 13.68 10.38
N TRP A 51 -16.27 12.55 9.72
CA TRP A 51 -15.66 11.36 10.33
C TRP A 51 -16.45 10.72 11.49
N ASN A 52 -17.75 10.98 11.60
CA ASN A 52 -18.62 10.53 12.71
C ASN A 52 -19.05 9.05 12.58
N LEU A 53 -18.08 8.13 12.49
CA LEU A 53 -18.31 6.69 12.52
C LEU A 53 -18.29 6.18 13.97
N SER A 54 -19.16 5.24 14.29
CA SER A 54 -19.12 4.53 15.57
C SER A 54 -17.84 3.68 15.69
N PRO A 55 -17.41 3.35 16.92
CA PRO A 55 -16.26 2.46 17.12
C PRO A 55 -16.40 1.10 16.42
N LEU A 56 -17.63 0.60 16.25
CA LEU A 56 -17.89 -0.65 15.54
C LEU A 56 -17.70 -0.52 14.03
N GLU A 57 -18.12 0.59 13.42
CA GLU A 57 -17.93 0.86 12.00
C GLU A 57 -16.44 1.03 11.68
N TRP A 58 -15.72 1.80 12.50
CA TRP A 58 -14.25 1.90 12.42
C TRP A 58 -13.59 0.52 12.44
N ARG A 59 -13.96 -0.32 13.41
CA ARG A 59 -13.43 -1.68 13.53
C ARG A 59 -13.76 -2.51 12.29
N TYR A 60 -14.96 -2.39 11.74
CA TYR A 60 -15.38 -3.14 10.56
C TYR A 60 -14.53 -2.78 9.34
N ILE A 61 -14.33 -1.49 9.08
CA ILE A 61 -13.52 -0.99 7.96
C ILE A 61 -12.07 -1.48 8.08
N SER A 62 -11.46 -1.29 9.26
CA SER A 62 -10.09 -1.77 9.51
C SER A 62 -9.99 -3.28 9.36
N LYS A 63 -10.98 -4.05 9.85
CA LYS A 63 -10.97 -5.51 9.71
C LYS A 63 -11.10 -5.93 8.25
N PHE A 64 -11.93 -5.27 7.46
CA PHE A 64 -12.06 -5.53 6.03
C PHE A 64 -10.71 -5.32 5.31
N ALA A 65 -10.08 -4.17 5.52
CA ALA A 65 -8.79 -3.86 4.92
C ALA A 65 -7.70 -4.83 5.40
N HIS A 66 -7.69 -5.20 6.68
CA HIS A 66 -6.78 -6.24 7.20
C HIS A 66 -6.96 -7.57 6.48
N THR A 67 -8.21 -8.02 6.27
CA THR A 67 -8.48 -9.28 5.57
C THR A 67 -8.02 -9.22 4.12
N LEU A 68 -8.32 -8.15 3.40
CA LEU A 68 -7.89 -7.95 2.01
C LEU A 68 -6.35 -7.91 1.89
N PHE A 69 -5.70 -7.06 2.67
CA PHE A 69 -4.24 -6.94 2.59
C PHE A 69 -3.53 -8.20 3.07
N ARG A 70 -4.13 -8.94 4.02
CA ARG A 70 -3.62 -10.25 4.40
C ARG A 70 -3.76 -11.27 3.27
N SER A 71 -4.86 -11.26 2.51
CA SER A 71 -5.02 -12.21 1.40
C SER A 71 -4.00 -11.96 0.29
N ILE A 72 -3.63 -10.70 0.05
CA ILE A 72 -2.53 -10.32 -0.85
C ILE A 72 -1.20 -10.84 -0.32
N GLU A 73 -0.90 -10.56 0.95
CA GLU A 73 0.36 -10.92 1.62
C GLU A 73 0.61 -12.44 1.69
N THR A 74 -0.46 -13.24 1.78
CA THR A 74 -0.37 -14.71 1.88
C THR A 74 -0.79 -15.45 0.62
N LEU A 75 -0.97 -14.75 -0.50
CA LEU A 75 -1.29 -15.41 -1.75
C LEU A 75 -0.09 -16.25 -2.22
N GLU A 76 -0.36 -17.45 -2.75
CA GLU A 76 0.70 -18.32 -3.27
C GLU A 76 1.35 -17.78 -4.54
N LYS A 77 0.67 -16.83 -5.22
CA LYS A 77 1.15 -16.16 -6.43
C LYS A 77 1.88 -14.87 -6.08
N PRO A 78 3.01 -14.56 -6.73
CA PRO A 78 3.70 -13.30 -6.54
C PRO A 78 2.80 -12.10 -6.84
N VAL A 79 2.77 -11.12 -5.93
CA VAL A 79 2.08 -9.84 -6.11
C VAL A 79 3.08 -8.69 -6.10
N ILE A 80 3.09 -7.90 -7.17
CA ILE A 80 3.99 -6.76 -7.37
C ILE A 80 3.20 -5.46 -7.28
N GLY A 81 3.52 -4.63 -6.30
CA GLY A 81 3.07 -3.25 -6.25
C GLY A 81 3.90 -2.37 -7.17
N VAL A 82 3.26 -1.45 -7.90
CA VAL A 82 3.92 -0.44 -8.72
C VAL A 82 3.48 0.95 -8.27
N ALA A 83 4.44 1.79 -7.91
CA ALA A 83 4.23 3.14 -7.37
C ALA A 83 4.98 4.18 -8.21
N LYS A 84 4.28 4.79 -9.17
CA LYS A 84 4.88 5.77 -10.10
C LYS A 84 5.15 7.12 -9.43
N THR A 85 4.23 7.62 -8.62
CA THR A 85 4.42 8.88 -7.88
C THR A 85 4.35 8.69 -6.38
N GLY A 86 4.05 7.48 -5.92
CA GLY A 86 4.16 7.06 -4.54
C GLY A 86 2.82 6.65 -3.95
N GLY A 87 2.67 6.80 -2.64
CA GLY A 87 1.45 6.46 -1.93
C GLY A 87 1.49 6.87 -0.48
N ASP A 88 0.33 7.20 0.06
CA ASP A 88 0.17 7.60 1.45
C ASP A 88 -0.90 6.80 2.19
N GLY A 89 -0.78 6.78 3.51
CA GLY A 89 -1.70 6.14 4.43
C GLY A 89 -2.16 4.75 3.99
N GLY A 90 -3.47 4.55 3.86
CA GLY A 90 -4.06 3.28 3.41
C GLY A 90 -3.55 2.77 2.04
N GLY A 91 -3.18 3.66 1.12
CA GLY A 91 -2.61 3.28 -0.17
C GLY A 91 -1.18 2.75 -0.02
N LEU A 92 -0.42 3.33 0.90
CA LEU A 92 0.88 2.77 1.28
C LEU A 92 0.75 1.45 2.06
N GLU A 93 -0.29 1.31 2.90
CA GLU A 93 -0.58 0.05 3.59
C GLU A 93 -0.94 -1.09 2.62
N ASN A 94 -1.57 -0.77 1.49
CA ASN A 94 -1.76 -1.71 0.38
C ASN A 94 -0.42 -2.13 -0.25
N LEU A 95 0.46 -1.17 -0.53
CA LEU A 95 1.79 -1.47 -1.09
C LEU A 95 2.63 -2.33 -0.14
N TYR A 96 2.53 -2.11 1.17
CA TYR A 96 3.21 -2.96 2.18
C TYR A 96 2.72 -4.40 2.17
N ALA A 97 1.53 -4.69 1.65
CA ALA A 97 0.99 -6.03 1.55
C ALA A 97 1.55 -6.81 0.34
N CYS A 98 2.09 -6.10 -0.66
CA CYS A 98 2.67 -6.72 -1.84
C CYS A 98 4.00 -7.41 -1.50
N GLY A 99 4.33 -8.49 -2.22
CA GLY A 99 5.61 -9.19 -2.04
C GLY A 99 6.81 -8.41 -2.57
N PHE A 100 6.60 -7.58 -3.60
CA PHE A 100 7.59 -6.68 -4.16
C PHE A 100 6.97 -5.30 -4.40
N LEU A 101 7.78 -4.25 -4.22
CA LEU A 101 7.41 -2.90 -4.63
C LEU A 101 8.41 -2.36 -5.64
N ILE A 102 7.89 -1.87 -6.77
CA ILE A 102 8.67 -1.11 -7.74
C ILE A 102 8.19 0.34 -7.66
N ALA A 103 9.11 1.24 -7.29
CA ALA A 103 8.82 2.65 -7.14
C ALA A 103 9.68 3.50 -8.09
N SER A 104 9.12 4.61 -8.59
CA SER A 104 9.95 5.64 -9.23
C SER A 104 10.89 6.27 -8.21
N GLU A 105 12.07 6.72 -8.65
CA GLU A 105 12.99 7.50 -7.81
C GLU A 105 12.33 8.76 -7.23
N ASN A 106 11.39 9.34 -7.98
CA ASN A 106 10.64 10.55 -7.60
C ASN A 106 9.36 10.24 -6.82
N ALA A 107 9.06 8.98 -6.53
CA ALA A 107 7.88 8.61 -5.78
C ALA A 107 7.97 9.11 -4.34
N LYS A 108 6.84 9.54 -3.77
CA LYS A 108 6.75 10.05 -2.39
C LYS A 108 5.84 9.19 -1.54
N PHE A 109 6.32 8.80 -0.36
CA PHE A 109 5.59 7.90 0.53
C PHE A 109 5.47 8.47 1.93
N SER A 110 4.31 8.34 2.56
CA SER A 110 4.12 8.82 3.93
C SER A 110 2.99 8.09 4.66
N GLN A 111 3.17 7.91 5.97
CA GLN A 111 2.13 7.42 6.86
C GLN A 111 1.58 8.61 7.67
N LEU A 112 0.79 9.44 7.00
CA LEU A 112 0.39 10.76 7.47
C LEU A 112 -0.84 10.78 8.40
N GLU A 113 -1.37 9.62 8.78
CA GLU A 113 -2.56 9.49 9.63
C GLU A 113 -2.44 10.24 10.96
N VAL A 114 -1.23 10.33 11.52
CA VAL A 114 -0.98 11.06 12.76
C VAL A 114 -1.37 12.55 12.65
N ASN A 115 -1.25 13.14 11.46
CA ASN A 115 -1.63 14.52 11.19
C ASN A 115 -3.16 14.72 11.25
N LEU A 116 -3.92 13.64 11.13
CA LEU A 116 -5.37 13.60 11.23
C LEU A 116 -5.85 13.12 12.62
N GLY A 117 -4.94 12.93 13.58
CA GLY A 117 -5.26 12.32 14.88
C GLY A 117 -5.59 10.83 14.81
N LEU A 118 -5.21 10.17 13.72
CA LEU A 118 -5.44 8.75 13.45
C LEU A 118 -4.14 7.95 13.59
N ILE A 119 -4.27 6.63 13.50
CA ILE A 119 -3.14 5.70 13.40
C ILE A 119 -3.21 4.97 12.05
N ALA A 120 -2.09 4.39 11.62
CA ALA A 120 -2.04 3.45 10.49
C ALA A 120 -2.91 2.21 10.80
N GLY A 121 -4.14 2.24 10.30
CA GLY A 121 -5.24 1.39 10.76
C GLY A 121 -5.49 0.14 9.93
N TRP A 122 -4.82 -0.02 8.78
CA TRP A 122 -4.97 -1.14 7.86
C TRP A 122 -3.74 -2.07 7.84
N GLY A 123 -2.94 -2.02 8.91
CA GLY A 123 -1.84 -2.94 9.17
C GLY A 123 -0.46 -2.32 9.00
N GLY A 124 -0.36 -1.02 8.71
CA GLY A 124 0.89 -0.28 8.56
C GLY A 124 1.74 -0.33 9.83
N THR A 125 1.15 -0.25 11.02
CA THR A 125 1.89 -0.44 12.29
C THR A 125 2.61 -1.79 12.37
N GLN A 126 2.06 -2.81 11.69
CA GLN A 126 2.58 -4.16 11.68
C GLN A 126 3.60 -4.36 10.54
N ARG A 127 3.20 -4.05 9.30
CA ARG A 127 4.02 -4.32 8.12
C ARG A 127 5.22 -3.40 8.04
N LEU A 128 5.05 -2.10 8.27
CA LEU A 128 6.16 -1.14 8.28
C LEU A 128 7.22 -1.55 9.31
N THR A 129 6.80 -1.93 10.52
CA THR A 129 7.72 -2.38 11.57
C THR A 129 8.57 -3.59 11.15
N ARG A 130 7.99 -4.54 10.39
CA ARG A 130 8.71 -5.71 9.87
C ARG A 130 9.64 -5.35 8.71
N LEU A 131 9.25 -4.39 7.89
CA LEU A 131 10.04 -3.93 6.75
C LEU A 131 11.28 -3.12 7.18
N VAL A 132 11.16 -2.27 8.22
CA VAL A 132 12.17 -1.23 8.47
C VAL A 132 12.70 -1.22 9.91
N GLY A 133 12.20 -2.14 10.73
CA GLY A 133 12.52 -2.22 12.15
C GLY A 133 11.79 -1.18 13.00
N TRP A 134 11.78 -1.44 14.31
CA TRP A 134 10.97 -0.71 15.29
C TRP A 134 11.23 0.79 15.35
N ARG A 135 12.49 1.22 15.38
CA ARG A 135 12.86 2.64 15.56
C ARG A 135 12.43 3.48 14.36
N LYS A 136 12.73 3.00 13.14
CA LYS A 136 12.38 3.69 11.89
C LYS A 136 10.87 3.70 11.68
N ALA A 137 10.17 2.61 12.01
CA ALA A 137 8.72 2.57 11.94
C ALA A 137 8.08 3.59 12.89
N LYS A 138 8.55 3.70 14.13
CA LYS A 138 8.07 4.72 15.08
C LYS A 138 8.30 6.15 14.59
N GLU A 139 9.50 6.45 14.12
CA GLU A 139 9.81 7.76 13.53
C GLU A 139 8.74 8.11 12.48
N ARG A 140 8.50 7.21 11.54
CA ARG A 140 7.55 7.44 10.43
C ARG A 140 6.10 7.54 10.87
N LEU A 141 5.64 6.61 11.70
CA LEU A 141 4.27 6.57 12.20
C LEU A 141 3.93 7.76 13.11
N LEU A 142 4.89 8.24 13.89
CA LEU A 142 4.66 9.31 14.87
C LEU A 142 4.90 10.72 14.30
N THR A 143 5.65 10.84 13.20
CA THR A 143 5.94 12.14 12.57
C THR A 143 5.20 12.37 11.27
N GLY A 144 4.71 11.31 10.62
CA GLY A 144 4.13 11.39 9.28
C GLY A 144 5.12 11.82 8.20
N VAL A 145 6.43 11.70 8.44
CA VAL A 145 7.47 12.18 7.53
C VAL A 145 7.36 11.54 6.14
N GLU A 146 7.57 12.36 5.10
CA GLU A 146 7.65 11.92 3.72
C GLU A 146 8.98 11.20 3.44
N ILE A 147 8.92 10.16 2.61
CA ILE A 147 10.04 9.31 2.23
C ILE A 147 10.13 9.27 0.70
N ASP A 148 11.33 9.51 0.17
CA ASP A 148 11.59 9.42 -1.26
C ASP A 148 11.75 7.97 -1.74
N GLY A 149 11.26 7.70 -2.96
CA GLY A 149 11.41 6.41 -3.65
C GLY A 149 12.87 6.05 -3.92
N SER A 150 13.72 7.06 -4.15
CA SER A 150 15.19 6.93 -4.27
C SER A 150 15.87 6.41 -3.00
N SER A 151 15.17 6.36 -1.86
CA SER A 151 15.70 5.75 -0.63
C SER A 151 15.91 4.23 -0.76
N GLY A 152 15.61 3.64 -1.92
CA GLY A 152 16.24 2.47 -2.55
C GLY A 152 16.18 1.16 -1.76
N SER A 153 16.87 1.12 -0.62
CA SER A 153 16.89 0.01 0.35
C SER A 153 15.55 -0.30 1.03
N TYR A 154 14.55 0.58 0.94
CA TYR A 154 13.27 0.43 1.64
C TYR A 154 12.19 -0.32 0.86
N TRP A 155 12.29 -0.36 -0.46
CA TRP A 155 11.20 -0.80 -1.35
C TRP A 155 11.53 -2.08 -2.09
N SER A 156 12.80 -2.37 -2.30
CA SER A 156 13.24 -3.69 -2.69
C SER A 156 13.43 -4.54 -1.44
N ASN A 157 12.83 -5.73 -1.40
CA ASN A 157 13.16 -6.78 -0.44
C ASN A 157 14.61 -7.31 -0.59
N THR A 158 15.53 -6.52 -1.15
CA THR A 158 16.94 -6.87 -1.31
C THR A 158 17.69 -6.45 -0.04
N GLN A 159 17.97 -7.46 0.79
CA GLN A 159 19.13 -7.47 1.67
C GLN A 159 20.34 -6.83 0.97
N GLY A 160 21.07 -5.97 1.69
CA GLY A 160 22.12 -5.11 1.15
C GLY A 160 23.03 -5.77 0.12
N GLY A 161 23.06 -5.18 -1.07
CA GLY A 161 24.06 -5.42 -2.10
C GLY A 161 24.40 -4.08 -2.76
N PRO A 162 25.67 -3.86 -3.17
CA PRO A 162 26.11 -2.56 -3.62
C PRO A 162 25.40 -2.15 -4.90
N ASP A 163 25.03 -0.87 -4.96
CA ASP A 163 24.66 -0.11 -6.14
C ASP A 163 25.42 -0.59 -7.39
N ARG A 164 24.65 -1.12 -8.37
CA ARG A 164 24.93 -1.20 -9.82
C ARG A 164 23.88 -2.11 -10.47
N THR A 165 23.02 -1.54 -11.31
CA THR A 165 23.08 -1.74 -12.77
C THR A 165 21.87 -1.12 -13.45
N SER A 166 22.19 -0.33 -14.47
CA SER A 166 21.33 0.07 -15.57
C SER A 166 20.60 -1.12 -16.21
N GLY A 167 19.35 -1.35 -15.84
CA GLY A 167 18.45 -2.29 -16.51
C GLY A 167 17.27 -1.54 -17.11
N ARG A 168 17.15 -1.51 -18.43
CA ARG A 168 16.01 -0.91 -19.14
C ARG A 168 14.73 -1.64 -18.73
N VAL A 169 13.83 -0.94 -18.04
CA VAL A 169 12.43 -1.39 -17.88
C VAL A 169 11.75 -1.27 -19.25
N SER A 170 11.30 -2.40 -19.79
CA SER A 170 10.55 -2.47 -21.04
C SER A 170 9.26 -1.65 -20.95
N ARG A 171 8.98 -0.91 -22.03
CA ARG A 171 7.80 -0.07 -22.22
C ARG A 171 6.49 -0.88 -22.28
N GLU A 172 5.45 -0.24 -21.74
CA GLU A 172 4.02 -0.29 -22.12
C GLU A 172 3.23 -1.60 -21.96
N ALA A 173 2.17 -1.53 -21.15
CA ALA A 173 0.81 -1.88 -21.59
C ALA A 173 -0.16 -0.87 -20.95
N LEU A 174 -1.15 -0.47 -21.75
CA LEU A 174 -2.10 0.64 -21.57
C LEU A 174 -2.87 0.63 -20.25
#